data_AF-A0A350XXW2-F1
#
_entry.id   AF-A0A350XXW2-F1
#
_cell.length_a   1.000
_cell.length_b   1.000
_cell.length_c   1.000
_cell.angle_alpha   90.00
_cell.angle_beta   90.00
_cell.angle_gamma   90.00
#
_symmetry.space_group_name_H-M   'P 1'
#
loop_
_entity.id
_entity.type
_entity.pdbx_description
1 polymer ?
#
loop_
_entity_poly.entity_id
_entity_poly.type
_entity_poly.pdbx_seq_one_letter_code
_entity_poly.pdbx_strand_id
1 'polypeptide(L)'
;MKFRKFLSVLTCATLLFTASSPLMSAYAAGETDYTIVNPYDCVDWDKWDYYKANLHTHSVASDGDLSITDMVELYYERGYDILAMTDHGVINKGWNKPRQTNGVFNYFRKAEPMSDEDYQRITTGSDRNGRGMIDIKQGIEMNMAVFTKTHVNGYFTDYGQAVWG
;
A
#
# COMPACT_ATOMS: atom_id res chain seq x y z
N MET A 1 -8.68 39.75 -46.05
CA MET A 1 -8.85 38.35 -46.56
C MET A 1 -7.55 37.60 -46.82
N LYS A 2 -6.50 38.20 -47.40
CA LYS A 2 -5.25 37.49 -47.76
C LYS A 2 -4.40 37.05 -46.56
N PHE A 3 -4.31 37.86 -45.50
CA PHE A 3 -3.50 37.56 -44.31
C PHE A 3 -3.99 36.34 -43.52
N ARG A 4 -5.32 36.21 -43.33
CA ARG A 4 -5.90 35.03 -42.65
C ARG A 4 -5.69 33.74 -43.43
N LYS A 5 -5.77 33.79 -44.77
CA LYS A 5 -5.47 32.64 -45.63
C LYS A 5 -4.00 32.22 -45.55
N PHE A 6 -3.08 33.19 -45.53
CA PHE A 6 -1.65 32.92 -45.35
C PHE A 6 -1.37 32.27 -43.98
N LEU A 7 -1.97 32.80 -42.92
CA LEU A 7 -1.81 32.24 -41.57
C LEU A 7 -2.37 30.81 -41.48
N SER A 8 -3.53 30.54 -42.06
CA SER A 8 -4.11 29.19 -42.11
C SER A 8 -3.23 28.20 -42.88
N VAL A 9 -2.65 28.61 -44.01
CA VAL A 9 -1.72 27.75 -44.78
C VAL A 9 -0.45 27.48 -43.96
N LEU A 10 0.08 28.49 -43.27
CA LEU A 10 1.26 28.34 -42.42
C LEU A 10 1.00 27.39 -41.24
N THR A 11 -0.15 27.53 -40.56
CA THR A 11 -0.56 26.64 -39.47
C THR A 11 -0.75 25.20 -39.97
N CYS A 12 -1.39 25.00 -41.13
CA CYS A 12 -1.54 23.68 -41.72
C CYS A 12 -0.18 23.07 -42.09
N ALA A 13 0.74 23.85 -42.65
CA ALA A 13 2.09 23.38 -42.98
C ALA A 13 2.87 22.98 -41.72
N THR A 14 2.80 23.75 -40.63
CA THR A 14 3.46 23.40 -39.37
C THR A 14 2.88 22.13 -38.74
N LEU A 15 1.55 21.96 -38.77
CA LEU A 15 0.90 20.76 -38.23
C LEU A 15 1.23 19.51 -39.04
N LEU A 16 1.31 19.64 -40.37
CA LEU A 16 1.71 18.55 -41.27
C LEU A 16 3.19 18.18 -41.07
N PHE A 17 4.08 19.16 -40.82
CA PHE A 17 5.50 18.91 -40.54
C PHE A 17 5.70 18.20 -39.19
N THR A 18 4.95 18.58 -38.15
CA THR A 18 4.97 17.88 -36.85
C THR A 18 4.35 16.48 -36.92
N ALA A 19 3.32 16.28 -37.74
CA ALA A 19 2.68 14.97 -37.93
C ALA A 19 3.51 14.01 -38.78
N SER A 20 4.45 14.52 -39.60
CA SER A 20 5.43 13.73 -40.37
C SER A 20 6.77 13.54 -39.67
N SER A 21 6.93 14.11 -38.46
CA SER A 21 8.06 13.87 -37.55
C SER A 21 8.19 12.46 -36.92
N PRO A 22 7.20 11.53 -36.96
CA PRO A 22 7.40 10.18 -36.41
C PRO A 22 8.53 9.42 -37.11
N LEU A 23 8.86 9.76 -38.36
CA LEU A 23 9.95 9.17 -39.13
C LEU A 23 11.34 9.51 -38.59
N MET A 24 11.52 10.66 -37.92
CA MET A 24 12.80 11.05 -37.32
C MET A 24 13.01 10.45 -35.92
N SER A 25 11.93 10.12 -35.20
CA SER A 25 12.02 9.48 -33.88
C SER A 25 12.28 7.97 -33.99
N ALA A 26 11.79 7.31 -35.03
CA ALA A 26 12.00 5.87 -35.24
C ALA A 26 13.43 5.52 -35.71
N TYR A 27 14.12 6.45 -36.36
CA TYR A 27 15.48 6.21 -36.89
C TYR A 27 16.61 6.40 -35.85
N ALA A 28 16.28 6.97 -34.68
CA ALA A 28 17.23 7.18 -33.58
C ALA A 28 17.13 6.10 -32.47
N ALA A 29 16.20 5.14 -32.61
CA ALA A 29 16.13 3.99 -31.73
C ALA A 29 17.14 2.94 -32.23
N GLY A 30 18.41 3.09 -31.87
CA GLY A 30 19.35 1.97 -31.95
C GLY A 30 18.78 0.79 -31.17
N GLU A 31 19.04 -0.43 -31.64
CA GLU A 31 18.68 -1.65 -30.90
C GLU A 31 19.23 -1.52 -29.48
N THR A 32 18.33 -1.39 -28.51
CA THR A 32 18.74 -1.32 -27.10
C THR A 32 19.01 -2.75 -26.66
N ASP A 33 20.28 -3.07 -26.40
CA ASP A 33 20.66 -4.35 -25.82
C ASP A 33 20.23 -4.38 -24.35
N TYR A 34 19.41 -5.35 -23.98
CA TYR A 34 18.96 -5.56 -22.60
C TYR A 34 19.06 -7.05 -22.25
N THR A 35 19.49 -7.32 -21.03
CA THR A 35 19.44 -8.66 -20.44
C THR A 35 18.26 -8.74 -19.48
N ILE A 36 17.31 -9.64 -19.74
CA ILE A 36 16.26 -9.97 -18.77
C ILE A 36 16.86 -10.96 -17.78
N VAL A 37 17.03 -10.52 -16.53
CA VAL A 37 17.39 -11.39 -15.41
C VAL A 37 16.11 -11.68 -14.63
N ASN A 38 15.74 -12.96 -14.51
CA ASN A 38 14.63 -13.37 -13.66
C ASN A 38 15.10 -13.36 -12.19
N PRO A 39 14.61 -12.44 -11.33
CA PRO A 39 15.03 -12.41 -9.93
C PRO A 39 14.52 -13.61 -9.11
N TYR A 40 13.64 -14.43 -9.68
CA TYR A 40 13.05 -15.61 -9.04
C TYR A 40 13.54 -16.93 -9.66
N ASP A 41 14.63 -16.94 -10.43
CA ASP A 41 15.12 -18.14 -11.12
C ASP A 41 15.51 -19.29 -10.17
N CYS A 42 15.87 -18.93 -8.93
CA CYS A 42 16.18 -19.88 -7.87
C CYS A 42 14.96 -20.32 -7.04
N VAL A 43 13.76 -19.81 -7.32
CA VAL A 43 12.54 -20.13 -6.56
C VAL A 43 11.96 -21.45 -7.06
N ASP A 44 11.85 -22.41 -6.14
CA ASP A 44 11.18 -23.69 -6.38
C ASP A 44 9.68 -23.55 -6.08
N TRP A 45 8.89 -23.14 -7.08
CA TRP A 45 7.45 -22.91 -6.93
C TRP A 45 6.63 -24.16 -6.59
N ASP A 46 7.19 -25.36 -6.79
CA ASP A 46 6.55 -26.63 -6.41
C ASP A 46 6.80 -26.98 -4.94
N LYS A 47 7.80 -26.37 -4.30
CA LYS A 47 8.17 -26.64 -2.90
C LYS A 47 7.98 -25.45 -1.96
N TRP A 48 8.07 -24.22 -2.46
CA TRP A 48 8.03 -23.01 -1.65
C TRP A 48 6.68 -22.33 -1.78
N ASP A 49 6.05 -22.08 -0.64
CA ASP A 49 4.85 -21.28 -0.59
C ASP A 49 5.16 -19.81 -0.89
N TYR A 50 4.16 -19.12 -1.45
CA TYR A 50 4.16 -17.66 -1.60
C TYR A 50 3.07 -17.05 -0.73
N TYR A 51 3.42 -15.97 -0.05
CA TYR A 51 2.53 -15.26 0.86
C TYR A 51 2.32 -13.83 0.37
N LYS A 52 1.05 -13.44 0.24
CA LYS A 52 0.69 -12.06 -0.07
C LYS A 52 0.60 -11.27 1.24
N ALA A 53 1.50 -10.30 1.42
CA ALA A 53 1.62 -9.55 2.66
C ALA A 53 1.37 -8.05 2.46
N ASN A 54 0.73 -7.40 3.44
CA ASN A 54 0.87 -5.96 3.64
C ASN A 54 1.48 -5.71 5.03
N LEU A 55 2.62 -5.04 5.06
CA LEU A 55 3.38 -4.77 6.27
C LEU A 55 3.23 -3.32 6.77
N HIS A 56 2.42 -2.50 6.11
CA HIS A 56 2.19 -1.11 6.48
C HIS A 56 0.72 -0.75 6.22
N THR A 57 -0.09 -0.66 7.27
CA THR A 57 -1.54 -0.45 7.16
C THR A 57 -2.06 0.35 8.35
N HIS A 58 -2.97 1.27 8.08
CA HIS A 58 -3.55 2.20 9.04
C HIS A 58 -5.05 1.99 9.16
N SER A 59 -5.60 2.37 10.30
CA SER A 59 -7.03 2.33 10.62
C SER A 59 -7.46 3.61 11.34
N VAL A 60 -8.71 3.67 11.78
CA VAL A 60 -9.20 4.74 12.68
C VAL A 60 -8.45 4.85 14.01
N ALA A 61 -7.53 3.92 14.33
CA ALA A 61 -6.66 4.06 15.49
C ALA A 61 -5.58 5.15 15.30
N SER A 62 -5.36 5.61 14.06
CA SER A 62 -4.58 6.80 13.73
C SER A 62 -5.28 7.60 12.62
N ASP A 63 -4.68 7.71 11.43
CA ASP A 63 -5.11 8.55 10.32
C ASP A 63 -5.88 7.79 9.22
N GLY A 64 -6.02 6.47 9.32
CA GLY A 64 -6.84 5.67 8.41
C GLY A 64 -8.34 5.89 8.59
N ASP A 65 -9.13 5.62 7.55
CA ASP A 65 -10.58 5.88 7.57
C ASP A 65 -11.44 4.70 7.99
N LEU A 66 -10.97 3.47 7.77
CA LEU A 66 -11.73 2.25 8.07
C LEU A 66 -11.52 1.79 9.51
N SER A 67 -12.55 1.14 10.06
CA SER A 67 -12.44 0.46 11.36
C SER A 67 -11.37 -0.63 11.30
N ILE A 68 -10.89 -1.08 12.46
CA ILE A 68 -9.92 -2.19 12.52
C ILE A 68 -10.52 -3.43 11.84
N THR A 69 -11.77 -3.76 12.14
CA THR A 69 -12.49 -4.89 11.56
C THR A 69 -12.59 -4.78 10.05
N ASP A 70 -13.11 -3.66 9.54
CA ASP A 70 -13.33 -3.48 8.10
C ASP A 70 -12.01 -3.50 7.33
N MET A 71 -10.95 -2.90 7.88
CA MET A 71 -9.63 -2.90 7.24
C MET A 71 -9.08 -4.33 7.14
N VAL A 72 -9.15 -5.12 8.22
CA VAL A 72 -8.67 -6.50 8.22
C VAL A 72 -9.50 -7.36 7.27
N GLU A 73 -10.83 -7.24 7.29
CA GLU A 73 -11.72 -7.99 6.38
C GLU A 73 -11.39 -7.67 4.92
N LEU A 74 -11.15 -6.40 4.58
CA LEU A 74 -10.83 -5.96 3.22
C LEU A 74 -9.58 -6.66 2.66
N TYR A 75 -8.55 -6.86 3.48
CA TYR A 75 -7.33 -7.59 3.12
C TYR A 75 -7.57 -9.09 3.06
N TYR A 76 -8.35 -9.63 4.01
CA TYR A 76 -8.73 -11.03 4.03
C TYR A 76 -9.48 -11.44 2.75
N GLU A 77 -10.49 -10.67 2.34
CA GLU A 77 -11.24 -10.86 1.09
C GLU A 77 -10.36 -10.75 -0.16
N ARG A 78 -9.28 -9.96 -0.10
CA ARG A 78 -8.30 -9.80 -1.20
C ARG A 78 -7.24 -10.89 -1.24
N GLY A 79 -7.40 -11.92 -0.41
CA GLY A 79 -6.54 -13.08 -0.36
C GLY A 79 -5.15 -12.78 0.18
N TYR A 80 -5.03 -11.84 1.11
CA TYR A 80 -3.78 -11.65 1.85
C TYR A 80 -3.59 -12.77 2.87
N ASP A 81 -2.34 -13.12 3.09
CA ASP A 81 -1.93 -14.16 4.03
C ASP A 81 -1.26 -13.56 5.27
N ILE A 82 -0.79 -12.30 5.18
CA ILE A 82 -0.13 -11.59 6.28
C ILE A 82 -0.56 -10.12 6.27
N LEU A 83 -0.93 -9.60 7.43
CA LEU A 83 -1.25 -8.19 7.61
C LEU A 83 -0.62 -7.65 8.90
N ALA A 84 0.11 -6.55 8.78
CA ALA A 84 0.59 -5.77 9.91
C ALA A 84 -0.18 -4.46 10.00
N MET A 85 -0.83 -4.23 11.15
CA MET A 85 -1.40 -2.94 11.47
C MET A 85 -0.35 -2.08 12.16
N THR A 86 -0.06 -0.91 11.60
CA THR A 86 1.05 -0.03 11.95
C THR A 86 0.56 1.41 12.12
N ASP A 87 -0.53 1.59 12.88
CA ASP A 87 -1.07 2.92 13.17
C ASP A 87 0.00 3.84 13.83
N HIS A 88 -0.05 5.14 13.50
CA HIS A 88 0.89 6.14 14.01
C HIS A 88 0.95 6.18 15.54
N GLY A 89 2.08 5.77 16.11
CA GLY A 89 2.30 5.80 17.55
C GLY A 89 1.39 4.86 18.35
N VAL A 90 0.75 3.89 17.70
CA VAL A 90 -0.19 2.95 18.34
C VAL A 90 0.26 1.51 18.08
N ILE A 91 0.57 0.79 19.15
CA ILE A 91 1.02 -0.61 19.07
C ILE A 91 -0.17 -1.55 18.88
N ASN A 92 -0.16 -2.33 17.80
CA ASN A 92 -1.10 -3.42 17.58
C ASN A 92 -0.77 -4.63 18.48
N LYS A 93 -1.59 -4.97 19.47
CA LYS A 93 -1.40 -6.20 20.30
C LYS A 93 -2.23 -7.40 19.82
N GLY A 94 -3.00 -7.20 18.75
CA GLY A 94 -4.01 -8.13 18.26
C GLY A 94 -5.17 -7.34 17.66
N TRP A 95 -5.71 -7.73 16.51
CA TRP A 95 -6.88 -7.04 15.91
C TRP A 95 -8.12 -7.07 16.83
N ASN A 96 -8.25 -8.11 17.65
CA ASN A 96 -9.31 -8.30 18.64
C ASN A 96 -9.01 -7.70 20.03
N LYS A 97 -7.92 -6.95 20.18
CA LYS A 97 -7.53 -6.36 21.47
C LYS A 97 -7.70 -4.84 21.45
N PRO A 98 -8.16 -4.25 22.58
CA PRO A 98 -8.29 -2.80 22.66
C PRO A 98 -6.93 -2.14 22.49
N ARG A 99 -6.93 -0.94 21.89
CA ARG A 99 -5.72 -0.17 21.62
C ARG A 99 -5.74 1.16 22.34
N GLN A 100 -4.56 1.61 22.76
CA GLN A 100 -4.38 2.94 23.30
C GLN A 100 -4.12 3.91 22.15
N THR A 101 -5.14 4.68 21.78
CA THR A 101 -5.03 5.71 20.73
C THR A 101 -4.72 7.08 21.34
N ASN A 102 -4.33 8.02 20.49
CA ASN A 102 -4.24 9.43 20.86
C ASN A 102 -5.37 10.21 20.17
N GLY A 103 -6.29 10.74 20.98
CA GLY A 103 -7.52 11.40 20.54
C GLY A 103 -7.31 12.51 19.50
N VAL A 104 -6.24 13.29 19.61
CA VAL A 104 -5.99 14.37 18.65
C VAL A 104 -5.61 13.82 17.28
N PHE A 105 -4.81 12.76 17.23
CA PHE A 105 -4.24 12.21 16.00
C PHE A 105 -5.15 11.22 15.30
N ASN A 106 -6.16 10.71 16.02
CA ASN A 106 -7.19 9.87 15.43
C ASN A 106 -8.56 10.55 15.34
N TYR A 107 -8.61 11.89 15.48
CA TYR A 107 -9.83 12.70 15.41
C TYR A 107 -10.91 12.30 16.43
N PHE A 108 -10.49 11.82 17.59
CA PHE A 108 -11.33 11.30 18.67
C PHE A 108 -12.27 10.16 18.22
N ARG A 109 -11.94 9.51 17.10
CA ARG A 109 -12.67 8.34 16.61
C ARG A 109 -12.45 7.19 17.57
N LYS A 110 -13.46 6.34 17.74
CA LYS A 110 -13.33 5.12 18.52
C LYS A 110 -12.67 4.05 17.66
N ALA A 111 -11.60 3.46 18.17
CA ALA A 111 -10.94 2.31 17.57
C ALA A 111 -11.41 1.04 18.28
N GLU A 112 -12.63 0.60 17.94
CA GLU A 112 -13.21 -0.61 18.51
C GLU A 112 -12.42 -1.84 18.03
N PRO A 113 -12.13 -2.81 18.92
CA PRO A 113 -11.47 -4.05 18.53
C PRO A 113 -12.42 -4.94 17.71
N MET A 114 -11.83 -5.80 16.89
CA MET A 114 -12.54 -6.89 16.21
C MET A 114 -13.13 -7.88 17.23
N SER A 115 -14.22 -8.54 16.88
CA SER A 115 -14.78 -9.63 17.69
C SER A 115 -13.82 -10.83 17.76
N ASP A 116 -13.87 -11.61 18.85
CA ASP A 116 -13.06 -12.83 18.93
C ASP A 116 -13.49 -13.87 17.87
N GLU A 117 -14.77 -13.89 17.48
CA GLU A 117 -15.31 -14.77 16.45
C GLU A 117 -14.70 -14.47 15.07
N ASP A 118 -14.71 -13.20 14.66
CA ASP A 118 -14.10 -12.76 13.40
C ASP A 118 -12.59 -13.00 13.41
N TYR A 119 -11.94 -12.71 14.53
CA TYR A 119 -10.52 -12.94 14.67
C TYR A 119 -10.17 -14.42 14.47
N GLN A 120 -10.92 -15.34 15.07
CA GLN A 120 -10.72 -16.78 14.86
C GLN A 120 -11.02 -17.19 13.42
N ARG A 121 -12.11 -16.71 12.82
CA ARG A 121 -12.45 -16.99 11.42
C ARG A 121 -11.32 -16.60 10.47
N ILE A 122 -10.83 -15.37 10.58
CA ILE A 122 -9.79 -14.81 9.71
C ILE A 122 -8.44 -15.49 9.94
N THR A 123 -8.03 -15.67 11.20
CA THR A 123 -6.69 -16.21 11.50
C THR A 123 -6.57 -17.72 11.25
N THR A 124 -7.67 -18.46 11.34
CA THR A 124 -7.70 -19.88 10.97
C THR A 124 -8.01 -20.10 9.49
N GLY A 125 -8.61 -19.12 8.83
CA GLY A 125 -9.09 -19.29 7.47
C GLY A 125 -10.24 -20.28 7.38
N SER A 126 -11.12 -20.32 8.39
CA SER A 126 -12.18 -21.34 8.48
C SER A 126 -13.15 -21.30 7.29
N ASP A 127 -13.32 -20.13 6.68
CA ASP A 127 -14.07 -19.87 5.45
C ASP A 127 -13.16 -19.74 4.20
N ARG A 128 -11.85 -19.97 4.33
CA ARG A 128 -10.84 -19.92 3.26
C ARG A 128 -10.01 -21.22 3.19
N ASN A 129 -10.67 -22.38 3.37
CA ASN A 129 -10.03 -23.70 3.29
C ASN A 129 -8.80 -23.86 4.20
N GLY A 130 -8.79 -23.21 5.37
CA GLY A 130 -7.66 -23.22 6.29
C GLY A 130 -6.53 -22.23 5.95
N ARG A 131 -6.67 -21.44 4.87
CA ARG A 131 -5.70 -20.41 4.48
C ARG A 131 -5.98 -19.10 5.24
N GLY A 132 -5.69 -19.12 6.53
CA GLY A 132 -5.86 -17.96 7.40
C GLY A 132 -4.92 -16.80 7.08
N MET A 133 -5.21 -15.64 7.64
CA MET A 133 -4.36 -14.44 7.56
C MET A 133 -3.67 -14.17 8.90
N ILE A 134 -2.35 -14.04 8.86
CA ILE A 134 -1.50 -13.83 10.03
C ILE A 134 -1.59 -12.37 10.49
N ASP A 135 -1.93 -12.19 11.77
CA ASP A 135 -1.81 -10.91 12.49
C ASP A 135 -0.38 -10.72 12.98
N ILE A 136 0.34 -9.78 12.36
CA ILE A 136 1.64 -9.33 12.87
C ILE A 136 1.41 -8.48 14.11
N LYS A 137 1.61 -9.12 15.26
CA LYS A 137 1.53 -8.48 16.57
C LYS A 137 2.72 -7.56 16.79
N GLN A 138 2.47 -6.58 17.65
CA GLN A 138 3.40 -5.52 18.02
C GLN A 138 3.90 -4.71 16.81
N GLY A 139 3.02 -4.51 15.83
CA GLY A 139 3.20 -3.58 14.72
C GLY A 139 2.89 -2.14 15.13
N ILE A 140 3.70 -1.20 14.66
CA ILE A 140 3.56 0.24 14.93
C ILE A 140 4.27 1.03 13.83
N GLU A 141 3.75 2.19 13.45
CA GLU A 141 4.56 3.23 12.82
C GLU A 141 5.06 4.19 13.90
N MET A 142 6.39 4.32 14.04
CA MET A 142 7.07 4.94 15.17
C MET A 142 7.09 6.47 15.11
N ASN A 143 5.91 7.07 14.96
CA ASN A 143 5.75 8.51 14.79
C ASN A 143 4.30 8.93 15.10
N MET A 144 3.97 9.13 16.38
CA MET A 144 2.62 9.56 16.75
C MET A 144 2.24 10.92 16.13
N ALA A 145 3.20 11.82 16.01
CA ALA A 145 3.11 13.10 15.34
C ALA A 145 4.46 13.41 14.72
N VAL A 146 4.51 13.79 13.45
CA VAL A 146 5.75 14.17 12.77
C VAL A 146 5.61 15.52 12.08
N PHE A 147 6.57 16.41 12.33
CA PHE A 147 6.72 17.66 11.57
C PHE A 147 7.44 17.45 10.23
N THR A 148 8.11 16.30 10.07
CA THR A 148 8.83 15.88 8.87
C THR A 148 8.39 14.47 8.50
N LYS A 149 8.00 14.23 7.23
CA LYS A 149 7.45 12.94 6.77
C LYS A 149 8.45 11.77 6.86
N THR A 150 8.70 11.26 8.05
CA THR A 150 9.54 10.09 8.30
C THR A 150 8.67 9.02 8.95
N HIS A 151 8.44 7.94 8.19
CA HIS A 151 7.61 6.81 8.59
C HIS A 151 8.54 5.60 8.75
N VAL A 152 8.68 5.10 9.98
CA VAL A 152 9.50 3.92 10.27
C VAL A 152 8.62 2.90 11.00
N ASN A 153 8.49 1.72 10.41
CA ASN A 153 7.71 0.64 11.01
C ASN A 153 8.55 -0.11 12.05
N GLY A 154 7.92 -0.43 13.18
CA GLY A 154 8.38 -1.42 14.14
C GLY A 154 7.47 -2.65 14.10
N TYR A 155 8.06 -3.83 14.28
CA TYR A 155 7.35 -5.10 14.44
C TYR A 155 7.93 -5.83 15.63
N PHE A 156 7.11 -6.63 16.33
CA PHE A 156 7.59 -7.40 17.49
C PHE A 156 8.26 -6.52 18.56
N THR A 157 7.76 -5.28 18.72
CA THR A 157 8.29 -4.28 19.66
C THR A 157 7.21 -3.69 20.58
N ASP A 158 7.61 -3.39 21.81
CA ASP A 158 6.81 -2.62 22.77
C ASP A 158 7.20 -1.12 22.82
N TYR A 159 8.15 -0.71 21.99
CA TYR A 159 8.63 0.66 21.90
C TYR A 159 7.82 1.50 20.90
N GLY A 160 7.76 2.82 21.13
CA GLY A 160 7.18 3.79 20.19
C GLY A 160 5.74 4.24 20.50
N GLN A 161 5.05 3.58 21.45
CA GLN A 161 3.70 3.98 21.86
C GLN A 161 3.67 5.45 22.31
N ALA A 162 2.85 6.26 21.64
CA ALA A 162 2.71 7.71 21.88
C ALA A 162 4.02 8.53 21.81
N VAL A 163 5.09 7.97 21.24
CA VAL A 163 6.35 8.69 21.03
C VAL A 163 6.20 9.59 19.81
N TRP A 164 6.59 10.86 19.96
CA TRP A 164 6.62 11.83 18.87
C TRP A 164 7.82 11.55 17.97
N GLY A 165 7.66 11.79 16.66
CA GLY A 165 8.72 11.64 15.67
C GLY A 165 9.20 12.97 15.11
#